data_AF-A0A0K8W3R7-F1
#
_entry.id   AF-A0A0K8W3R7-F1
#
_cell.length_a   1.000
_cell.length_b   1.000
_cell.length_c   1.000
_cell.angle_alpha   90.00
_cell.angle_beta   90.00
_cell.angle_gamma   90.00
#
_symmetry.space_group_name_H-M   'P 1'
#
loop_
_entity.id
_entity.type
_entity.pdbx_description
1 polymer ?
#
loop_
_entity_poly.entity_id
_entity_poly.type
_entity_poly.pdbx_seq_one_letter_code
_entity_poly.pdbx_strand_id
1 'polypeptide(L)'
;MAPTYDKEMFNMSTSVNKALNPMEAPLKMKHARFIIITTHRVKEAKSLWMIFTRQPLMENRFTAWKFCHLLHKVLREGHASTVKDSLMHKKMILEMGKLWGHLQDGVGNCIQAYSKLIVTKLEFHEKNILFPGSLLIDFKEIEKAAVDDINI
;
A
#
# COMPACT_ATOMS: atom_id res chain seq x y z
N MET A 1 22.66 15.83 -8.24
CA MET A 1 21.37 15.12 -8.11
C MET A 1 20.76 15.18 -6.70
N ALA A 2 21.44 15.68 -5.66
CA ALA A 2 20.91 15.71 -4.27
C ALA A 2 19.72 16.67 -3.98
N PRO A 3 19.71 17.95 -4.41
CA PRO A 3 18.72 18.91 -3.90
C PRO A 3 17.29 18.66 -4.41
N THR A 4 17.14 17.98 -5.54
CA THR A 4 15.84 17.62 -6.12
C THR A 4 15.22 16.41 -5.41
N TYR A 5 16.03 15.43 -5.01
CA TYR A 5 15.58 14.23 -4.31
C TYR A 5 15.05 14.58 -2.91
N ASP A 6 15.80 15.38 -2.15
CA ASP A 6 15.40 15.81 -0.81
C ASP A 6 14.09 16.61 -0.82
N LYS A 7 13.92 17.47 -1.84
CA LYS A 7 12.67 18.20 -2.06
C LYS A 7 11.50 17.27 -2.39
N GLU A 8 11.70 16.24 -3.21
CA GLU A 8 10.66 15.25 -3.50
C GLU A 8 10.28 14.43 -2.26
N MET A 9 11.25 14.04 -1.44
CA MET A 9 11.01 13.33 -0.18
C MET A 9 10.23 14.17 0.82
N PHE A 10 10.59 15.45 0.96
CA PHE A 10 9.85 16.40 1.79
C PHE A 10 8.39 16.56 1.32
N ASN A 11 8.18 16.68 0.01
CA ASN A 11 6.84 16.80 -0.56
C ASN A 11 6.02 15.49 -0.44
N MET A 12 6.68 14.33 -0.54
CA MET A 12 6.06 13.03 -0.29
C MET A 12 5.59 12.94 1.17
N SER A 13 6.46 13.29 2.13
CA SER A 13 6.11 13.32 3.56
C SER A 13 4.92 14.23 3.84
N THR A 14 4.94 15.44 3.28
CA THR A 14 3.80 16.39 3.39
C THR A 14 2.51 15.77 2.82
N SER A 15 2.59 15.12 1.65
CA SER A 15 1.42 14.50 1.02
C SER A 15 0.89 13.32 1.83
N VAL A 16 1.77 12.49 2.42
CA VAL A 16 1.37 11.39 3.30
C VAL A 16 0.65 11.94 4.54
N ASN A 17 1.20 12.94 5.22
CA ASN A 17 0.55 13.56 6.39
C ASN A 17 -0.82 14.15 6.05
N LYS A 18 -0.99 14.76 4.87
CA LYS A 18 -2.30 15.28 4.43
C LYS A 18 -3.27 14.16 4.06
N ALA A 19 -2.79 13.06 3.47
CA ALA A 19 -3.60 11.90 3.12
C ALA A 19 -4.06 11.12 4.37
N LEU A 20 -3.18 10.94 5.34
CA LEU A 20 -3.37 10.13 6.55
C LEU A 20 -3.72 10.97 7.79
N ASN A 21 -4.32 12.15 7.59
CA ASN A 21 -4.80 12.97 8.71
C ASN A 21 -5.79 12.16 9.60
N PRO A 22 -5.98 12.49 10.89
CA PRO A 22 -6.84 11.70 11.77
C PRO A 22 -8.35 11.98 11.61
N MET A 23 -8.75 12.91 10.74
CA MET A 23 -10.16 13.27 10.59
C MET A 23 -10.95 12.17 9.91
N GLU A 24 -12.19 11.96 10.35
CA GLU A 24 -13.20 11.15 9.66
C GLU A 24 -13.65 11.85 8.38
N ALA A 25 -12.84 11.69 7.35
CA ALA A 25 -13.07 12.27 6.04
C ALA A 25 -12.44 11.38 4.98
N PRO A 26 -12.94 11.44 3.73
CA PRO A 26 -12.37 10.68 2.63
C PRO A 26 -10.87 10.94 2.42
N LEU A 27 -10.17 9.92 1.89
CA LEU A 27 -8.77 10.04 1.46
C LEU A 27 -8.65 11.17 0.43
N LYS A 28 -7.74 12.12 0.68
CA LYS A 28 -7.52 13.24 -0.23
C LYS A 28 -6.82 12.77 -1.51
N MET A 29 -7.60 12.53 -2.56
CA MET A 29 -7.13 11.92 -3.81
C MET A 29 -5.96 12.63 -4.48
N LYS A 30 -5.87 13.96 -4.38
CA LYS A 30 -4.72 14.71 -4.91
C LYS A 30 -3.39 14.28 -4.29
N HIS A 31 -3.38 13.98 -2.99
CA HIS A 31 -2.18 13.54 -2.29
C HIS A 31 -1.88 12.07 -2.58
N ALA A 32 -2.90 11.21 -2.67
CA ALA A 32 -2.72 9.82 -3.09
C ALA A 32 -2.12 9.72 -4.50
N ARG A 33 -2.65 10.50 -5.46
CA ARG A 33 -2.11 10.59 -6.83
C ARG A 33 -0.66 11.08 -6.85
N PHE A 34 -0.35 12.12 -6.08
CA PHE A 34 1.02 12.62 -5.96
C PHE A 34 1.98 11.52 -5.47
N ILE A 35 1.61 10.80 -4.40
CA ILE A 35 2.42 9.71 -3.84
C ILE A 35 2.66 8.62 -4.89
N ILE A 36 1.60 8.18 -5.58
CA ILE A 36 1.70 7.18 -6.66
C ILE A 36 2.69 7.65 -7.75
N ILE A 37 2.54 8.88 -8.24
CA ILE A 37 3.46 9.46 -9.24
C ILE A 37 4.89 9.47 -8.72
N THR A 38 5.11 9.86 -7.46
CA THR A 38 6.47 9.89 -6.90
C THR A 38 7.09 8.51 -6.82
N THR A 39 6.33 7.44 -6.51
CA THR A 39 6.88 6.06 -6.55
C THR A 39 7.45 5.70 -7.93
N HIS A 40 6.85 6.17 -9.03
CA HIS A 40 7.38 5.97 -10.39
C HIS A 40 8.64 6.79 -10.66
N ARG A 41 8.75 7.99 -10.10
CA ARG A 41 9.93 8.84 -10.25
C ARG A 41 11.14 8.28 -9.52
N VAL A 42 10.95 7.85 -8.27
CA VAL A 42 12.03 7.35 -7.42
C VAL A 42 12.31 5.86 -7.61
N LYS A 43 11.40 5.13 -8.26
CA LYS A 43 11.49 3.69 -8.58
C LYS A 43 11.66 2.77 -7.37
N GLU A 44 11.25 3.24 -6.20
CA GLU A 44 11.22 2.48 -4.94
C GLU A 44 10.01 2.88 -4.10
N ALA A 45 9.68 2.07 -3.11
CA ALA A 45 8.74 2.43 -2.05
C ALA A 45 9.37 2.42 -0.66
N LYS A 46 10.68 2.13 -0.53
CA LYS A 46 11.38 2.12 0.78
C LYS A 46 11.27 3.46 1.48
N SER A 47 11.54 4.56 0.79
CA SER A 47 11.35 5.92 1.30
C SER A 47 9.92 6.21 1.72
N LEU A 48 8.92 5.75 0.96
CA LEU A 48 7.52 5.87 1.34
C LEU A 48 7.21 5.10 2.63
N TRP A 49 7.73 3.87 2.76
CA TRP A 49 7.59 3.05 3.96
C TRP A 49 8.22 3.69 5.20
N MET A 50 9.39 4.34 5.07
CA MET A 50 9.98 5.12 6.17
C MET A 50 9.04 6.21 6.71
N ILE A 51 8.19 6.78 5.85
CA ILE A 51 7.19 7.78 6.23
C ILE A 51 5.97 7.08 6.84
N PHE A 52 5.48 6.00 6.23
CA PHE A 52 4.33 5.24 6.74
C PHE A 52 4.54 4.69 8.14
N THR A 53 5.71 4.14 8.45
CA THR A 53 6.02 3.58 9.77
C THR A 53 6.06 4.63 10.89
N ARG A 54 6.13 5.92 10.54
CA ARG A 54 6.09 7.04 11.49
C ARG A 54 4.69 7.61 11.70
N GLN A 55 3.70 7.12 10.95
CA GLN A 55 2.32 7.59 11.09
C GLN A 55 1.65 6.93 12.31
N PRO A 56 0.69 7.60 12.97
CA PRO A 56 -0.01 7.10 14.15
C PRO A 56 -1.05 6.01 13.79
N LEU A 57 -0.63 4.94 13.11
CA LEU A 57 -1.50 3.88 12.59
C LEU A 57 -2.15 3.03 13.70
N MET A 58 -1.51 2.95 14.87
CA MET A 58 -2.03 2.24 16.04
C MET A 58 -2.83 3.14 16.99
N GLU A 59 -2.77 4.46 16.79
CA GLU A 59 -3.37 5.45 17.71
C GLU A 59 -4.67 6.04 17.16
N ASN A 60 -4.85 6.07 15.83
CA ASN A 60 -6.06 6.61 15.21
C ASN A 60 -6.62 5.71 14.11
N ARG A 61 -7.87 5.27 14.29
CA ARG A 61 -8.57 4.35 13.36
C ARG A 61 -8.76 4.93 11.96
N PHE A 62 -9.02 6.24 11.84
CA PHE A 62 -9.21 6.87 10.54
C PHE A 62 -7.89 7.05 9.79
N THR A 63 -6.79 7.27 10.50
CA THR A 63 -5.43 7.19 9.96
C THR A 63 -5.15 5.77 9.44
N ALA A 64 -5.43 4.72 10.24
CA ALA A 64 -5.22 3.32 9.86
C ALA A 64 -6.07 2.90 8.63
N TRP A 65 -7.35 3.31 8.62
CA TRP A 65 -8.25 3.08 7.49
C TRP A 65 -7.74 3.74 6.20
N LYS A 66 -7.34 5.02 6.28
CA LYS A 66 -6.78 5.74 5.14
C LYS A 66 -5.43 5.20 4.70
N PHE A 67 -4.64 4.66 5.63
CA PHE A 67 -3.41 3.95 5.32
C PHE A 67 -3.71 2.70 4.49
N CYS A 68 -4.66 1.86 4.91
CA CYS A 68 -5.07 0.67 4.15
C CYS A 68 -5.50 1.07 2.72
N HIS A 69 -6.36 2.07 2.60
CA HIS A 69 -6.84 2.55 1.31
C HIS A 69 -5.70 3.12 0.44
N LEU A 70 -4.84 3.96 1.01
CA LEU A 70 -3.71 4.55 0.30
C LEU A 70 -2.71 3.48 -0.17
N LEU A 71 -2.33 2.55 0.72
CA LEU A 71 -1.41 1.46 0.40
C LEU A 71 -2.00 0.57 -0.70
N HIS A 72 -3.28 0.22 -0.62
CA HIS A 72 -3.93 -0.55 -1.68
C HIS A 72 -3.86 0.17 -3.04
N LYS A 73 -4.09 1.48 -3.09
CA LYS A 73 -3.92 2.26 -4.32
C LYS A 73 -2.47 2.29 -4.81
N VAL A 74 -1.50 2.45 -3.91
CA VAL A 74 -0.07 2.42 -4.25
C VAL A 74 0.33 1.06 -4.83
N LEU A 75 -0.09 -0.04 -4.22
CA LEU A 75 0.16 -1.40 -4.72
C LEU A 75 -0.51 -1.68 -6.07
N ARG A 76 -1.57 -0.94 -6.41
CA ARG A 76 -2.32 -1.11 -7.66
C ARG A 76 -1.77 -0.26 -8.80
N GLU A 77 -1.41 0.99 -8.51
CA GLU A 77 -1.14 2.04 -9.52
C GLU A 77 0.31 2.58 -9.46
N GLY A 78 1.07 2.24 -8.42
CA GLY A 78 2.45 2.67 -8.21
C GLY A 78 3.47 1.88 -9.03
N HIS A 79 4.74 2.22 -8.85
CA HIS A 79 5.84 1.50 -9.50
C HIS A 79 5.87 0.02 -9.09
N ALA A 80 6.34 -0.87 -9.97
CA ALA A 80 6.36 -2.32 -9.70
C ALA A 80 7.11 -2.71 -8.41
N SER A 81 8.15 -1.95 -8.05
CA SER A 81 8.88 -2.16 -6.78
C SER A 81 8.02 -1.94 -5.54
N THR A 82 6.90 -1.21 -5.62
CA THR A 82 6.00 -0.97 -4.47
C THR A 82 5.50 -2.27 -3.86
N VAL A 83 5.19 -3.27 -4.67
CA VAL A 83 4.75 -4.59 -4.20
C VAL A 83 5.90 -5.29 -3.49
N LYS A 84 7.06 -5.39 -4.15
CA LYS A 84 8.26 -6.05 -3.61
C LYS A 84 8.73 -5.43 -2.29
N ASP A 85 8.83 -4.10 -2.24
CA ASP A 85 9.28 -3.37 -1.06
C ASP A 85 8.25 -3.46 0.10
N SER A 86 6.98 -3.72 -0.20
CA SER A 86 5.93 -3.87 0.81
C SER A 86 5.86 -5.24 1.47
N LEU A 87 6.47 -6.28 0.88
CA LEU A 87 6.43 -7.66 1.40
C LEU A 87 6.97 -7.79 2.83
N MET A 88 8.02 -7.03 3.16
CA MET A 88 8.62 -7.05 4.50
C MET A 88 7.73 -6.44 5.58
N HIS A 89 6.67 -5.72 5.20
CA HIS A 89 5.78 -5.02 6.13
C HIS A 89 4.47 -5.78 6.42
N LYS A 90 4.29 -7.00 5.86
CA LYS A 90 3.09 -7.85 6.07
C LYS A 90 2.72 -7.99 7.55
N LYS A 91 3.69 -8.29 8.41
CA LYS A 91 3.48 -8.47 9.86
C LYS A 91 2.89 -7.22 10.51
N MET A 92 3.46 -6.06 10.24
CA MET A 92 3.01 -4.77 10.80
C MET A 92 1.58 -4.42 10.34
N ILE A 93 1.26 -4.67 9.07
CA ILE A 93 -0.09 -4.47 8.53
C ILE A 93 -1.11 -5.37 9.26
N LEU A 94 -0.79 -6.65 9.44
CA LEU A 94 -1.67 -7.59 10.15
C LEU A 94 -1.82 -7.25 11.63
N GLU A 95 -0.75 -6.85 12.31
CA GLU A 95 -0.79 -6.43 13.71
C GLU A 95 -1.68 -5.20 13.90
N MET A 96 -1.59 -4.22 13.00
CA MET A 96 -2.47 -3.05 12.99
C MET A 96 -3.93 -3.46 12.79
N GLY A 97 -4.21 -4.32 11.80
CA GLY A 97 -5.55 -4.85 11.57
C GLY A 97 -6.09 -5.63 12.78
N LYS A 98 -5.24 -6.44 13.42
CA LYS A 98 -5.59 -7.20 14.62
C LYS A 98 -5.99 -6.26 15.75
N LEU A 99 -5.18 -5.23 16.03
CA LEU A 99 -5.44 -4.23 17.07
C LEU A 99 -6.82 -3.58 16.90
N TRP A 100 -7.12 -3.03 15.72
CA TRP A 100 -8.41 -2.36 15.50
C TRP A 100 -9.59 -3.32 15.52
N GLY A 101 -9.40 -4.58 15.11
CA GLY A 101 -10.44 -5.60 15.19
C GLY A 101 -10.76 -6.06 16.62
N HIS A 102 -9.87 -5.84 17.61
CA HIS A 102 -10.17 -6.17 19.02
C HIS A 102 -11.27 -5.30 19.61
N LEU A 103 -11.48 -4.09 19.06
CA LEU A 103 -12.55 -3.20 19.50
C LEU A 103 -13.93 -3.73 19.11
N GLN A 104 -14.01 -4.66 18.15
CA GLN A 104 -15.24 -5.28 17.65
C GLN A 104 -16.31 -4.27 17.18
N ASP A 105 -15.90 -3.04 16.84
CA ASP A 105 -16.78 -2.02 16.28
C ASP A 105 -16.82 -2.06 14.73
N GLY A 106 -17.75 -1.31 14.13
CA GLY A 106 -17.97 -1.31 12.69
C GLY A 106 -16.71 -1.01 11.87
N VAL A 107 -15.97 0.08 12.16
CA VAL A 107 -14.80 0.42 11.34
C VAL A 107 -13.54 -0.35 11.74
N GLY A 108 -13.42 -0.79 12.99
CA GLY A 108 -12.35 -1.67 13.46
C GLY A 108 -12.38 -3.02 12.74
N ASN A 109 -13.57 -3.61 12.59
CA ASN A 109 -13.79 -4.80 11.77
C ASN A 109 -13.41 -4.54 10.30
N CYS A 110 -13.77 -3.38 9.76
CA CYS A 110 -13.40 -3.00 8.39
C CYS A 110 -11.88 -2.87 8.23
N ILE A 111 -11.16 -2.26 9.18
CA ILE A 111 -9.69 -2.13 9.16
C ILE A 111 -9.02 -3.51 9.23
N GLN A 112 -9.53 -4.40 10.08
CA GLN A 112 -9.01 -5.77 10.19
C GLN A 112 -9.16 -6.52 8.86
N ALA A 113 -10.36 -6.48 8.27
CA ALA A 113 -10.63 -7.12 6.99
C ALA A 113 -9.77 -6.53 5.86
N TYR A 114 -9.61 -5.21 5.81
CA TYR A 114 -8.80 -4.55 4.79
C TYR A 114 -7.31 -4.88 4.94
N SER A 115 -6.81 -4.96 6.17
CA SER A 115 -5.42 -5.35 6.43
C SER A 115 -5.12 -6.77 5.93
N LYS A 116 -6.05 -7.70 6.15
CA LYS A 116 -5.99 -9.08 5.59
C LYS A 116 -6.01 -9.05 4.06
N LEU A 117 -6.88 -8.25 3.44
CA LEU A 117 -6.95 -8.10 1.99
C LEU A 117 -5.61 -7.62 1.39
N ILE A 118 -4.99 -6.61 2.02
CA ILE A 118 -3.70 -6.07 1.55
C ILE A 118 -2.61 -7.14 1.64
N VAL A 119 -2.51 -7.86 2.76
CA VAL A 119 -1.51 -8.93 2.89
C VAL A 119 -1.77 -10.08 1.94
N THR A 120 -3.03 -10.48 1.73
CA THR A 120 -3.40 -11.49 0.73
C THR A 120 -2.94 -11.07 -0.67
N LYS A 121 -3.13 -9.78 -1.03
CA LYS A 121 -2.64 -9.23 -2.29
C LYS A 121 -1.12 -9.32 -2.39
N LEU A 122 -0.39 -8.98 -1.33
CA LEU A 122 1.07 -9.05 -1.31
C LEU A 122 1.57 -10.50 -1.47
N GLU A 123 0.98 -11.45 -0.74
CA GLU A 123 1.34 -12.87 -0.82
C GLU A 123 1.00 -13.49 -2.18
N PHE A 124 -0.10 -13.07 -2.81
CA PHE A 124 -0.40 -13.44 -4.18
C PHE A 124 0.72 -13.02 -5.13
N HIS A 125 1.15 -11.76 -5.06
CA HIS A 125 2.20 -11.23 -5.93
C HIS A 125 3.60 -11.73 -5.62
N GLU A 126 3.85 -12.18 -4.39
CA GLU A 126 5.09 -12.87 -4.01
C GLU A 126 5.27 -14.18 -4.79
N LYS A 127 4.16 -14.91 -5.00
CA LYS A 127 4.13 -16.18 -5.74
C LYS A 127 3.96 -15.97 -7.25
N ASN A 128 3.27 -14.90 -7.64
CA ASN A 128 2.82 -14.67 -9.02
C ASN A 128 3.42 -13.38 -9.60
N ILE A 129 4.76 -13.33 -9.70
CA ILE A 129 5.50 -12.11 -10.09
C ILE A 129 5.16 -11.56 -11.48
N LEU A 130 4.56 -12.38 -12.35
CA LEU A 130 4.13 -11.99 -13.69
C LEU A 130 2.89 -11.09 -13.66
N PHE A 131 2.08 -11.16 -12.61
CA PHE A 131 0.85 -10.41 -12.52
C PHE A 131 1.15 -8.95 -12.13
N PRO A 132 0.65 -7.97 -12.88
CA PRO A 132 0.82 -6.58 -12.50
C PRO A 132 0.02 -6.25 -11.24
N GLY A 133 0.45 -5.25 -10.48
CA GLY A 133 -0.25 -4.78 -9.28
C GLY A 133 -1.72 -4.39 -9.53
N SER A 134 -2.05 -3.97 -10.76
CA SER A 134 -3.40 -3.65 -11.20
C SER A 134 -4.32 -4.87 -11.35
N LEU A 135 -3.75 -6.08 -11.49
CA LEU A 135 -4.41 -7.31 -11.93
C LEU A 135 -5.11 -7.17 -13.30
N LEU A 136 -4.76 -6.15 -14.08
CA LEU A 136 -5.19 -6.00 -15.46
C LEU A 136 -4.12 -6.64 -16.34
N ILE A 137 -4.44 -7.81 -16.85
CA ILE A 137 -3.55 -8.64 -17.67
C ILE A 137 -4.36 -9.20 -18.83
N ASP A 138 -3.75 -9.25 -20.01
CA ASP A 138 -4.42 -9.81 -21.20
C ASP A 138 -4.50 -11.33 -21.11
N PHE A 139 -5.57 -11.92 -21.67
CA PHE A 139 -5.79 -13.38 -21.65
C PHE A 139 -4.59 -14.17 -22.17
N LYS A 140 -3.89 -13.66 -23.19
CA LYS A 140 -2.69 -14.29 -23.74
C LYS A 140 -1.53 -14.38 -22.75
N GLU A 141 -1.42 -13.42 -21.83
CA GLU A 141 -0.39 -13.43 -20.79
C GLU A 141 -0.80 -14.33 -19.62
N ILE A 142 -2.11 -14.45 -19.35
CA ILE A 142 -2.65 -15.44 -18.39
C ILE A 142 -2.32 -16.86 -18.86
N GLU A 143 -2.55 -17.17 -20.14
CA GLU A 143 -2.25 -18.50 -20.70
C GLU A 143 -0.78 -18.87 -20.52
N LYS A 144 0.15 -17.92 -20.72
CA LYS A 144 1.58 -18.14 -20.47
C LYS A 144 1.86 -18.43 -19.00
N ALA A 145 1.28 -17.65 -18.09
CA ALA A 145 1.46 -17.87 -16.65
C ALA A 145 0.90 -19.22 -16.18
N ALA A 146 -0.17 -19.72 -16.82
CA ALA A 146 -0.77 -21.02 -16.50
C ALA A 146 0.08 -22.20 -16.97
N VAL A 147 0.80 -22.08 -18.09
CA VAL A 147 1.66 -23.16 -18.61
C VAL A 147 2.85 -23.43 -17.70
N ASP A 148 3.34 -22.41 -16.97
CA ASP A 148 4.47 -22.51 -16.05
C ASP A 148 4.05 -22.85 -14.60
N ASP A 149 2.75 -22.98 -14.29
CA ASP A 149 2.29 -23.31 -12.94
C ASP A 149 2.36 -24.82 -12.68
N ILE A 150 3.34 -25.21 -11.86
CA ILE A 150 3.62 -26.61 -11.45
C ILE A 150 2.49 -27.20 -10.58
N ASN A 151 1.51 -26.39 -10.13
CA ASN A 151 0.39 -26.85 -9.29
C ASN A 151 -0.90 -27.16 -10.09
N ILE A 152 -0.82 -27.26 -11.42
CA ILE A 152 -1.90 -27.81 -12.28
C ILE A 152 -1.71 -29.32 -12.45
#